data_AF-A0A6P6KF60-F1
#
_entry.id   AF-A0A6P6KF60-F1
#
_cell.length_a   1.000
_cell.length_b   1.000
_cell.length_c   1.000
_cell.angle_alpha   90.00
_cell.angle_beta   90.00
_cell.angle_gamma   90.00
#
_symmetry.space_group_name_H-M   'P 1'
#
loop_
_entity.id
_entity.type
_entity.pdbx_description
1 polymer ?
#
loop_
_entity_poly.entity_id
_entity_poly.type
_entity_poly.pdbx_seq_one_letter_code
_entity_poly.pdbx_strand_id
1 'polypeptide(L)'
;MERGFSLAGPSSNPRKRQVRFSARHDILLLREDENFEVDGRRCRERTMLLLDYYKKQDFASLRRFGTERLYAQKEDLLHEVLELEAEKNLLSSGESKYQDDELRKRTLEELSSPEPDKSTVLSVTTAPTTVVASPEPEEQEEAELTAPTAKRPCQCCCQTYSEILSFLEKRFEAEQSLREEEMALRREELEVQRSKIALDRERIGAERKERERRFELESQERQVILDLLKEKVLKNERNSD
;
A
#
# COMPACT_ATOMS: atom_id res chain seq x y z
N MET A 1 -63.03 34.26 -12.79
CA MET A 1 -62.00 35.13 -13.40
C MET A 1 -60.64 34.54 -13.07
N GLU A 2 -59.97 34.13 -14.13
CA GLU A 2 -58.74 33.34 -14.15
C GLU A 2 -57.56 34.09 -13.55
N ARG A 3 -56.76 33.42 -12.71
CA ARG A 3 -55.43 33.90 -12.34
C ARG A 3 -54.42 33.24 -13.27
N GLY A 4 -53.89 34.03 -14.20
CA GLY A 4 -52.90 33.61 -15.18
C GLY A 4 -51.61 33.12 -14.52
N PHE A 5 -51.18 31.93 -14.94
CA PHE A 5 -49.83 31.43 -14.71
C PHE A 5 -48.88 32.18 -15.64
N SER A 6 -47.92 32.91 -15.06
CA SER A 6 -46.79 33.46 -15.79
C SER A 6 -45.77 32.35 -16.03
N LEU A 7 -45.61 31.95 -17.30
CA LEU A 7 -44.57 31.03 -17.75
C LEU A 7 -43.22 31.75 -17.70
N ALA A 8 -42.49 31.58 -16.60
CA ALA A 8 -41.07 31.90 -16.55
C ALA A 8 -40.33 30.93 -17.48
N GLY A 9 -39.75 31.46 -18.56
CA GLY A 9 -38.95 30.69 -19.52
C GLY A 9 -37.71 30.06 -18.88
N PRO A 10 -37.13 29.01 -19.50
CA PRO A 10 -35.94 28.35 -18.98
C PRO A 10 -34.76 29.32 -19.00
N SER A 11 -34.30 29.71 -17.80
CA SER A 11 -33.05 30.45 -17.60
C SER A 11 -31.87 29.59 -18.06
N SER A 12 -31.21 30.01 -19.14
CA SER A 12 -30.00 29.43 -19.73
C SER A 12 -28.73 29.73 -18.92
N ASN A 13 -28.82 29.82 -17.60
CA ASN A 13 -27.63 29.90 -16.76
C ASN A 13 -27.13 28.48 -16.50
N PRO A 14 -25.91 28.11 -16.96
CA PRO A 14 -25.30 26.86 -16.56
C PRO A 14 -24.98 26.99 -15.07
N ARG A 15 -25.93 26.61 -14.21
CA ARG A 15 -25.66 26.39 -12.80
C ARG A 15 -24.50 25.41 -12.77
N LYS A 16 -23.32 25.90 -12.40
CA LYS A 16 -22.13 25.09 -12.15
C LYS A 16 -22.62 23.93 -11.28
N ARG A 17 -22.74 22.74 -11.88
CA ARG A 17 -23.09 21.53 -11.14
C ARG A 17 -21.99 21.43 -10.10
N GLN A 18 -22.35 21.68 -8.84
CA GLN A 18 -21.47 21.43 -7.72
C GLN A 18 -21.29 19.92 -7.69
N VAL A 19 -20.26 19.45 -8.39
CA VAL A 19 -19.90 18.04 -8.45
C VAL A 19 -19.51 17.68 -7.03
N ARG A 20 -20.44 17.05 -6.32
CA ARG A 20 -20.14 16.48 -5.01
C ARG A 20 -19.11 15.39 -5.26
N PHE A 21 -17.89 15.62 -4.79
CA PHE A 21 -16.77 14.69 -4.85
C PHE A 21 -17.13 13.41 -4.10
N SER A 22 -17.74 12.49 -4.84
CA SER A 22 -18.01 11.14 -4.43
C SER A 22 -17.22 10.26 -5.37
N ALA A 23 -16.48 9.29 -4.85
CA ALA A 23 -15.84 8.27 -5.69
C ALA A 23 -16.86 7.58 -6.61
N ARG A 24 -18.16 7.60 -6.28
CA ARG A 24 -19.24 7.17 -7.17
C ARG A 24 -19.28 7.93 -8.49
N HIS A 25 -18.99 9.24 -8.50
CA HIS A 25 -18.94 10.02 -9.73
C HIS A 25 -17.69 9.66 -10.55
N ASP A 26 -16.55 9.50 -9.90
CA ASP A 26 -15.31 9.13 -10.59
C ASP A 26 -15.38 7.68 -11.15
N ILE A 27 -16.01 6.74 -10.44
CA ILE A 27 -16.21 5.34 -10.88
C ILE A 27 -17.29 5.23 -11.98
N LEU A 28 -18.36 6.03 -11.92
CA LEU A 28 -19.36 6.07 -12.98
C LEU A 28 -18.77 6.62 -14.28
N LEU A 29 -17.93 7.65 -14.20
CA LEU A 29 -17.25 8.23 -15.36
C LEU A 29 -16.17 7.31 -15.94
N LEU A 30 -15.45 6.55 -15.10
CA LEU A 30 -14.48 5.53 -15.55
C LEU A 30 -15.13 4.34 -16.29
N ARG A 31 -16.45 4.12 -16.09
CA ARG A 31 -17.19 3.03 -16.75
C ARG A 31 -17.75 3.42 -18.12
N GLU A 32 -17.72 4.70 -18.48
CA GLU A 32 -18.34 5.21 -19.71
C GLU A 32 -17.34 5.41 -20.87
N ASP A 33 -16.11 4.86 -20.80
CA ASP A 33 -15.06 4.95 -21.85
C ASP A 33 -14.71 6.38 -22.32
N GLU A 34 -15.08 7.39 -21.54
CA GLU A 34 -14.65 8.78 -21.72
C GLU A 34 -13.28 8.93 -21.04
N ASN A 35 -12.22 9.18 -21.81
CA ASN A 35 -10.89 9.51 -21.30
C ASN A 35 -11.00 10.65 -20.28
N PHE A 36 -10.93 10.30 -19.00
CA PHE A 36 -11.12 11.25 -17.93
C PHE A 36 -9.82 12.02 -17.68
N GLU A 37 -9.76 13.25 -18.17
CA GLU A 37 -8.67 14.16 -17.87
C GLU A 37 -8.80 14.63 -16.41
N VAL A 38 -7.96 14.09 -15.53
CA VAL A 38 -7.78 14.61 -14.18
C VAL A 38 -7.00 15.91 -14.29
N ASP A 39 -7.67 17.06 -14.21
CA ASP A 39 -6.96 18.33 -14.18
C ASP A 39 -6.14 18.47 -12.87
N GLY A 40 -4.99 19.14 -12.96
CA GLY A 40 -4.09 19.29 -11.82
C GLY A 40 -4.76 19.98 -10.63
N ARG A 41 -5.78 20.82 -10.87
CA ARG A 41 -6.57 21.47 -9.82
C ARG A 41 -7.39 20.45 -9.03
N ARG A 42 -8.14 19.57 -9.70
CA ARG A 42 -8.93 18.53 -9.03
C ARG A 42 -8.07 17.57 -8.23
N CYS A 43 -6.90 17.21 -8.74
CA CYS A 43 -5.95 16.39 -8.01
C CYS A 43 -5.55 17.06 -6.67
N ARG A 44 -5.14 18.34 -6.71
CA ARG A 44 -4.78 19.09 -5.49
C ARG A 44 -5.93 19.21 -4.50
N GLU A 45 -7.12 19.62 -4.96
CA GLU A 45 -8.28 19.80 -4.08
C GLU A 45 -8.67 18.47 -3.39
N ARG A 46 -8.62 17.36 -4.13
CA ARG A 46 -8.92 16.05 -3.57
C ARG A 46 -7.86 15.60 -2.58
N THR A 47 -6.58 15.77 -2.88
CA THR A 47 -5.49 15.41 -1.96
C THR A 47 -5.60 16.21 -0.65
N MET A 48 -5.85 17.53 -0.73
CA MET A 48 -6.06 18.35 0.48
C MET A 48 -7.24 17.87 1.33
N LEU A 49 -8.36 17.52 0.70
CA LEU A 49 -9.53 16.99 1.42
C LEU A 49 -9.22 15.67 2.12
N LEU A 50 -8.49 14.78 1.45
CA LEU A 50 -8.09 13.49 2.02
C LEU A 50 -7.11 13.65 3.18
N LEU A 51 -6.15 14.57 3.06
CA LEU A 51 -5.24 14.93 4.14
C LEU A 51 -5.99 15.53 5.33
N ASP A 52 -7.02 16.36 5.10
CA ASP A 52 -7.85 16.93 6.16
C ASP A 52 -8.60 15.84 6.94
N TYR A 53 -9.21 14.87 6.25
CA TYR A 53 -9.83 13.72 6.91
C TYR A 53 -8.82 12.90 7.70
N TYR A 54 -7.61 12.68 7.17
CA TYR A 54 -6.58 11.91 7.85
C TYR A 54 -6.07 12.62 9.11
N LYS A 55 -5.78 13.92 9.02
CA LYS A 55 -5.39 14.75 10.18
C LYS A 55 -6.47 14.79 11.26
N LYS A 56 -7.75 14.74 10.86
CA LYS A 56 -8.91 14.71 11.77
C LYS A 56 -9.31 13.30 12.23
N GLN A 57 -8.61 12.27 11.77
CA GLN A 57 -8.94 10.86 12.05
C GLN A 57 -10.38 10.48 11.63
N ASP A 58 -10.93 11.12 10.58
CA ASP A 58 -12.25 10.79 10.02
C ASP A 58 -12.15 9.59 9.07
N PHE A 59 -11.91 8.42 9.66
CA PHE A 59 -11.81 7.15 8.93
C PHE A 59 -13.10 6.77 8.23
N ALA A 60 -14.27 7.18 8.74
CA ALA A 60 -15.55 6.91 8.11
C ALA A 60 -15.66 7.58 6.73
N SER A 61 -15.21 8.84 6.63
CA SER A 61 -15.14 9.55 5.35
C SER A 61 -14.01 9.02 4.44
N LEU A 62 -12.86 8.66 5.01
CA LEU A 62 -11.74 8.06 4.27
C LEU A 62 -12.08 6.69 3.67
N ARG A 63 -12.85 5.88 4.42
CA ARG A 63 -13.24 4.50 4.10
C ARG A 63 -14.64 4.37 3.51
N ARG A 64 -15.17 5.46 2.97
CA ARG A 64 -16.52 5.49 2.41
C ARG A 64 -16.66 4.70 1.09
N PHE A 65 -15.57 4.54 0.35
CA PHE A 65 -15.55 3.87 -0.96
C PHE A 65 -14.23 3.15 -1.22
N GLY A 66 -14.27 1.85 -1.53
CA GLY A 66 -13.08 1.03 -1.74
C GLY A 66 -13.12 -0.28 -0.95
N THR A 67 -12.11 -1.11 -1.16
CA THR A 67 -11.82 -2.32 -0.38
C THR A 67 -10.78 -2.02 0.69
N GLU A 68 -10.64 -2.89 1.69
CA GLU A 68 -9.65 -2.71 2.76
C GLU A 68 -8.22 -2.49 2.24
N ARG A 69 -7.85 -3.20 1.17
CA ARG A 69 -6.56 -3.02 0.50
C ARG A 69 -6.36 -1.62 -0.08
N LEU A 70 -7.41 -1.03 -0.66
CA LEU A 70 -7.35 0.34 -1.21
C LEU A 70 -7.28 1.39 -0.10
N TYR A 71 -7.87 1.10 1.07
CA TYR A 71 -7.76 1.97 2.24
C TYR A 71 -6.36 1.96 2.82
N ALA A 72 -5.76 0.78 3.01
CA ALA A 72 -4.38 0.66 3.48
C ALA A 72 -3.41 1.44 2.56
N GLN A 73 -3.48 1.19 1.25
CA GLN A 73 -2.66 1.92 0.28
C GLN A 73 -2.88 3.44 0.33
N LYS A 74 -4.11 3.88 0.52
CA LYS A 74 -4.44 5.31 0.62
C LYS A 74 -3.92 5.92 1.93
N GLU A 75 -3.98 5.20 3.04
CA GLU A 75 -3.41 5.62 4.33
C GLU A 75 -1.89 5.74 4.24
N ASP A 76 -1.22 4.76 3.63
CA ASP A 76 0.24 4.79 3.38
C ASP A 76 0.65 6.02 2.57
N LEU A 77 -0.05 6.29 1.46
CA LEU A 77 0.21 7.45 0.60
C LEU A 77 -0.04 8.79 1.32
N LEU A 78 -1.07 8.85 2.17
CA LEU A 78 -1.34 10.05 2.96
C LEU A 78 -0.26 10.28 4.03
N HIS A 79 0.32 9.21 4.57
CA HIS A 79 1.47 9.29 5.46
C HIS A 79 2.71 9.81 4.73
N GLU A 80 3.05 9.23 3.58
CA GLU A 80 4.18 9.64 2.74
C GLU A 80 4.07 11.12 2.34
N VAL A 81 2.89 11.60 1.95
CA VAL A 81 2.69 13.01 1.60
C VAL A 81 2.96 13.93 2.79
N LEU A 82 2.61 13.53 4.02
CA LEU A 82 2.89 14.32 5.22
C LEU A 82 4.39 14.34 5.55
N GLU A 83 5.09 13.24 5.34
CA GLU A 83 6.55 13.16 5.49
C GLU A 83 7.24 14.09 4.48
N LEU A 84 6.83 14.02 3.22
CA LEU A 84 7.34 14.90 2.16
C LEU A 84 7.02 16.39 2.43
N GLU A 85 5.85 16.71 2.97
CA GLU A 85 5.52 18.08 3.41
C GLU A 85 6.48 18.55 4.52
N ALA A 86 6.80 17.68 5.48
CA ALA A 86 7.74 17.99 6.56
C ALA A 86 9.18 18.18 6.05
N GLU A 87 9.64 17.30 5.17
CA GLU A 87 10.96 17.40 4.51
C GLU A 87 11.07 18.67 3.66
N LYS A 88 10.03 19.00 2.89
CA LYS A 88 9.98 20.24 2.12
C LYS A 88 10.04 21.46 3.02
N ASN A 89 9.34 21.45 4.16
CA ASN A 89 9.39 22.55 5.11
C ASN A 89 10.78 22.70 5.76
N LEU A 90 11.49 21.59 5.99
CA LEU A 90 12.87 21.60 6.48
C LEU A 90 13.85 22.16 5.44
N LEU A 91 13.75 21.73 4.18
CA LEU A 91 14.61 22.22 3.09
C LEU A 91 14.33 23.69 2.76
N SER A 92 13.04 24.09 2.71
CA SER A 92 12.64 25.49 2.49
C SER A 92 13.04 26.40 3.66
N SER A 93 13.13 25.88 4.89
CA SER A 93 13.68 26.62 6.04
C SER A 93 15.21 26.58 6.06
N GLY A 94 15.86 25.59 5.44
CA GLY A 94 17.30 25.41 5.37
C GLY A 94 17.93 26.41 4.39
N GLU A 95 17.42 26.51 3.16
CA GLU A 95 17.99 27.41 2.15
C GLU A 95 18.00 28.89 2.58
N SER A 96 16.97 29.32 3.32
CA SER A 96 16.90 30.68 3.88
C SER A 96 17.85 30.91 5.06
N LYS A 97 18.20 29.87 5.84
CA LYS A 97 19.12 29.96 6.98
C LYS A 97 20.57 29.84 6.54
N TYR A 98 20.88 29.03 5.53
CA TYR A 98 22.25 28.87 5.02
C TYR A 98 22.79 30.17 4.39
N GLN A 99 21.98 30.98 3.70
CA GLN A 99 22.42 32.30 3.22
C GLN A 99 22.66 33.30 4.36
N ASP A 100 21.78 33.34 5.37
CA ASP A 100 21.87 34.26 6.52
C ASP A 100 23.04 33.89 7.45
N ASP A 101 23.28 32.59 7.66
CA ASP A 101 24.41 32.09 8.45
C ASP A 101 25.76 32.25 7.72
N GLU A 102 25.81 32.15 6.39
CA GLU A 102 27.05 32.40 5.63
C GLU A 102 27.47 33.89 5.65
N LEU A 103 26.48 34.80 5.61
CA LEU A 103 26.68 36.24 5.79
C LEU A 103 27.13 36.57 7.23
N ARG A 104 26.50 35.96 8.25
CA ARG A 104 26.91 36.14 9.66
C ARG A 104 28.29 35.55 9.94
N LYS A 105 28.62 34.39 9.36
CA LYS A 105 29.91 33.72 9.54
C LYS A 105 31.06 34.51 8.91
N ARG A 106 30.87 35.09 7.73
CA ARG A 106 31.83 36.04 7.12
C ARG A 106 32.07 37.29 7.98
N THR A 107 31.03 37.78 8.66
CA THR A 107 31.14 38.96 9.54
C THR A 107 31.88 38.64 10.86
N LEU A 108 31.80 37.38 11.32
CA LEU A 108 32.46 36.90 12.54
C LEU A 108 33.92 36.48 12.30
N GLU A 109 34.25 35.95 11.12
CA GLU A 109 35.63 35.56 10.75
C GLU A 109 36.57 36.77 10.57
N GLU A 110 36.03 37.98 10.36
CA GLU A 110 36.82 39.22 10.27
C GLU A 110 37.28 39.75 11.64
N LEU A 111 36.77 39.19 12.75
CA LEU A 111 36.96 39.75 14.10
C LEU A 111 37.71 38.84 15.10
N SER A 112 38.25 37.68 14.71
CA SER A 112 38.99 36.87 15.68
C SER A 112 40.11 36.01 15.11
N SER A 113 41.33 36.33 15.55
CA SER A 113 42.50 35.45 15.67
C SER A 113 43.15 35.71 17.05
N PRO A 114 44.04 34.85 17.59
CA PRO A 114 43.83 33.43 17.93
C PRO A 114 44.34 33.04 19.36
N GLU A 115 44.20 31.74 19.70
CA GLU A 115 44.95 30.90 20.71
C GLU A 115 44.50 30.89 22.21
N PRO A 116 44.90 29.89 23.05
CA PRO A 116 44.50 28.45 23.04
C PRO A 116 44.18 27.90 24.47
N ASP A 117 43.64 26.66 24.61
CA ASP A 117 44.31 25.56 25.34
C ASP A 117 43.49 24.26 25.57
N LYS A 118 44.27 23.16 25.63
CA LYS A 118 43.96 21.72 25.71
C LYS A 118 43.56 21.20 27.10
N SER A 119 42.77 20.11 27.13
CA SER A 119 43.19 18.86 27.81
C SER A 119 42.30 17.66 27.49
N THR A 120 42.98 16.55 27.19
CA THR A 120 42.48 15.19 26.91
C THR A 120 43.01 14.27 27.99
N VAL A 121 42.19 13.40 28.60
CA VAL A 121 42.68 12.16 29.23
C VAL A 121 41.63 11.03 29.12
N LEU A 122 42.13 9.85 28.71
CA LEU A 122 41.49 8.53 28.59
C LEU A 122 41.41 7.82 29.96
N SER A 123 40.61 6.75 30.11
CA SER A 123 41.12 5.41 30.50
C SER A 123 40.04 4.32 30.60
N VAL A 124 40.50 3.10 30.37
CA VAL A 124 39.86 1.78 30.21
C VAL A 124 39.93 0.98 31.53
N THR A 125 39.06 -0.04 31.75
CA THR A 125 39.44 -1.35 32.34
C THR A 125 38.32 -2.42 32.29
N THR A 126 38.74 -3.68 32.45
CA THR A 126 38.16 -4.97 32.02
C THR A 126 37.71 -5.92 33.16
N ALA A 127 36.62 -6.68 32.94
CA ALA A 127 36.28 -8.11 33.31
C ALA A 127 36.38 -8.62 34.80
N PRO A 128 35.98 -9.87 35.20
CA PRO A 128 34.98 -10.89 34.73
C PRO A 128 34.17 -11.62 35.88
N THR A 129 33.37 -12.66 35.51
CA THR A 129 33.11 -13.96 36.22
C THR A 129 31.80 -14.17 37.04
N THR A 130 31.01 -15.20 36.72
CA THR A 130 30.74 -16.42 37.55
C THR A 130 29.60 -17.30 37.00
N VAL A 131 29.80 -18.62 37.08
CA VAL A 131 28.88 -19.72 36.72
C VAL A 131 28.61 -20.51 38.00
N VAL A 132 27.35 -20.88 38.30
CA VAL A 132 26.98 -21.81 39.38
C VAL A 132 25.83 -22.73 38.93
N ALA A 133 25.86 -23.96 39.45
CA ALA A 133 25.22 -25.20 39.02
C ALA A 133 23.80 -25.50 39.57
N SER A 134 23.12 -26.47 38.91
CA SER A 134 22.25 -27.63 39.36
C SER A 134 21.55 -27.66 40.74
N PRO A 135 20.57 -28.58 41.05
CA PRO A 135 19.97 -29.70 40.28
C PRO A 135 18.42 -29.90 40.45
N GLU A 136 17.87 -30.92 39.77
CA GLU A 136 16.57 -31.60 40.00
C GLU A 136 16.48 -32.34 41.35
N PRO A 137 15.26 -32.75 41.78
CA PRO A 137 15.04 -34.19 41.97
C PRO A 137 13.67 -34.73 41.53
N GLU A 138 13.71 -35.99 41.09
CA GLU A 138 12.65 -36.99 40.91
C GLU A 138 12.18 -37.59 42.26
N GLU A 139 11.00 -38.25 42.26
CA GLU A 139 10.52 -39.41 43.06
C GLU A 139 8.99 -39.28 43.31
N GLN A 140 8.15 -40.03 42.59
CA GLN A 140 7.60 -41.37 42.92
C GLN A 140 6.60 -41.38 44.09
N GLU A 141 5.30 -41.52 43.76
CA GLU A 141 4.34 -42.30 44.54
C GLU A 141 3.11 -42.65 43.67
N GLU A 142 3.20 -43.77 42.94
CA GLU A 142 2.00 -44.41 42.38
C GLU A 142 1.29 -45.17 43.50
N ALA A 143 0.31 -44.50 44.13
CA ALA A 143 -0.69 -45.16 44.94
C ALA A 143 -1.73 -45.82 44.04
N GLU A 144 -1.58 -47.12 43.83
CA GLU A 144 -2.54 -47.99 43.14
C GLU A 144 -3.85 -48.08 43.96
N LEU A 145 -4.71 -47.08 43.81
CA LEU A 145 -6.05 -47.06 44.37
C LEU A 145 -6.97 -47.90 43.50
N THR A 146 -7.14 -49.15 43.91
CA THR A 146 -8.16 -50.07 43.39
C THR A 146 -9.54 -49.40 43.42
N ALA A 147 -10.10 -49.17 42.24
CA ALA A 147 -11.38 -48.50 42.05
C ALA A 147 -12.53 -49.34 42.65
N PRO A 148 -13.37 -48.79 43.54
CA PRO A 148 -14.57 -49.48 44.03
C PRO A 148 -15.55 -49.74 42.88
N THR A 149 -15.57 -50.98 42.40
CA THR A 149 -16.48 -51.49 41.37
C THR A 149 -17.86 -51.79 41.96
N ALA A 150 -18.61 -50.75 42.31
CA ALA A 150 -20.07 -50.78 42.37
C ALA A 150 -20.60 -49.38 42.66
N LYS A 151 -21.07 -48.66 41.63
CA LYS A 151 -21.85 -47.43 41.83
C LYS A 151 -23.26 -47.67 41.30
N ARG A 152 -24.23 -47.55 42.21
CA ARG A 152 -25.66 -47.38 41.87
C ARG A 152 -25.79 -46.30 40.79
N PRO A 153 -26.76 -46.40 39.85
CA PRO A 153 -26.90 -45.43 38.77
C PRO A 153 -27.10 -44.03 39.37
N CYS A 154 -26.07 -43.22 39.21
CA CYS A 154 -25.99 -41.88 39.75
C CYS A 154 -26.66 -40.94 38.75
N GLN A 155 -27.92 -40.59 39.02
CA GLN A 155 -28.75 -39.86 38.06
C GLN A 155 -28.23 -38.45 37.75
N CYS A 156 -27.41 -37.82 38.62
CA CYS A 156 -26.84 -36.50 38.38
C CYS A 156 -25.38 -36.52 37.86
N CYS A 157 -24.51 -37.40 38.36
CA CYS A 157 -23.10 -37.39 37.95
C CYS A 157 -22.83 -38.05 36.59
N CYS A 158 -23.70 -38.96 36.13
CA CYS A 158 -23.61 -39.51 34.77
C CYS A 158 -24.00 -38.48 33.71
N GLN A 159 -24.93 -37.57 34.03
CA GLN A 159 -25.39 -36.53 33.11
C GLN A 159 -24.33 -35.45 32.94
N THR A 160 -23.75 -34.95 34.04
CA THR A 160 -22.62 -34.02 34.00
C THR A 160 -21.41 -34.60 33.27
N TYR A 161 -21.10 -35.89 33.45
CA TYR A 161 -20.01 -36.54 32.72
C TYR A 161 -20.27 -36.60 31.21
N SER A 162 -21.49 -36.94 30.79
CA SER A 162 -21.87 -36.93 29.37
C SER A 162 -21.78 -35.54 28.73
N GLU A 163 -22.16 -34.50 29.47
CA GLU A 163 -22.05 -33.11 29.02
C GLU A 163 -20.58 -32.71 28.86
N ILE A 164 -19.72 -33.04 29.84
CA ILE A 164 -18.28 -32.79 29.77
C ILE A 164 -17.65 -33.47 28.55
N LEU A 165 -17.98 -34.74 28.29
CA LEU A 165 -17.46 -35.45 27.11
C LEU A 165 -17.91 -34.79 25.81
N SER A 166 -19.19 -34.43 25.69
CA SER A 166 -19.71 -33.76 24.50
C SER A 166 -19.07 -32.39 24.26
N PHE A 167 -18.71 -31.68 25.34
CA PHE A 167 -18.00 -30.40 25.25
C PHE A 167 -16.57 -30.59 24.76
N LEU A 168 -15.86 -31.61 25.26
CA LEU A 168 -14.51 -31.95 24.84
C LEU A 168 -14.46 -32.39 23.38
N GLU A 169 -15.43 -33.19 22.94
CA GLU A 169 -15.58 -33.62 21.54
C GLU A 169 -15.82 -32.41 20.62
N LYS A 170 -16.79 -31.54 20.95
CA LYS A 170 -17.04 -30.31 20.18
C LYS A 170 -15.82 -29.38 20.14
N ARG A 171 -15.06 -29.30 21.24
CA ARG A 171 -13.84 -28.48 21.28
C ARG A 171 -12.76 -29.06 20.37
N PHE A 172 -12.60 -30.38 20.36
CA PHE A 172 -11.67 -31.08 19.47
C PHE A 172 -12.07 -30.91 18.00
N GLU A 173 -13.34 -31.08 17.67
CA GLU A 173 -13.87 -30.86 16.32
C GLU A 173 -13.64 -29.42 15.85
N ALA A 174 -13.89 -28.43 16.71
CA ALA A 174 -13.63 -27.02 16.40
C ALA A 174 -12.14 -26.76 16.17
N GLU A 175 -11.26 -27.32 16.99
CA GLU A 175 -9.81 -27.19 16.82
C GLU A 175 -9.33 -27.86 15.52
N GLN A 176 -9.85 -29.05 15.20
CA GLN A 176 -9.58 -29.75 13.96
C GLN A 176 -10.06 -28.92 12.75
N SER A 177 -11.28 -28.40 12.79
CA SER A 177 -11.86 -27.56 11.73
C SER A 177 -10.99 -26.33 11.47
N LEU A 178 -10.53 -25.64 12.53
CA LEU A 178 -9.65 -24.47 12.39
C LEU A 178 -8.32 -24.85 11.72
N ARG A 179 -7.75 -26.01 12.07
CA ARG A 179 -6.51 -26.50 11.45
C ARG A 179 -6.71 -26.87 9.98
N GLU A 180 -7.84 -27.45 9.64
CA GLU A 180 -8.21 -27.76 8.25
C GLU A 180 -8.43 -26.49 7.42
N GLU A 181 -9.09 -25.49 8.00
CA GLU A 181 -9.26 -24.16 7.40
C GLU A 181 -7.92 -23.45 7.19
N GLU A 182 -7.01 -23.49 8.16
CA GLU A 182 -5.65 -22.94 8.03
C GLU A 182 -4.90 -23.59 6.86
N MET A 183 -4.95 -24.92 6.75
CA MET A 183 -4.34 -25.66 5.65
C MET A 183 -5.04 -25.40 4.31
N ALA A 184 -6.33 -25.07 4.30
CA ALA A 184 -7.07 -24.66 3.11
C ALA A 184 -6.65 -23.26 2.64
N LEU A 185 -6.59 -22.29 3.55
CA LEU A 185 -6.13 -20.93 3.27
C LEU A 185 -4.69 -20.93 2.74
N ARG A 186 -3.80 -21.73 3.33
CA ARG A 186 -2.42 -21.89 2.85
C ARG A 186 -2.37 -22.39 1.40
N ARG A 187 -3.25 -23.32 1.02
CA ARG A 187 -3.35 -23.82 -0.36
C ARG A 187 -3.88 -22.77 -1.31
N GLU A 188 -4.91 -22.02 -0.91
CA GLU A 188 -5.46 -20.92 -1.69
C GLU A 188 -4.42 -19.83 -1.92
N GLU A 189 -3.66 -19.44 -0.90
CA GLU A 189 -2.58 -18.46 -1.01
C GLU A 189 -1.52 -18.89 -2.03
N LEU A 190 -1.10 -20.17 -1.99
CA LEU A 190 -0.16 -20.71 -2.96
C LEU A 190 -0.73 -20.70 -4.39
N GLU A 191 -2.02 -20.95 -4.56
CA GLU A 191 -2.68 -20.90 -5.86
C GLU A 191 -2.76 -19.46 -6.40
N VAL A 192 -3.09 -18.49 -5.54
CA VAL A 192 -3.06 -17.06 -5.90
C VAL A 192 -1.65 -16.63 -6.31
N GLN A 193 -0.61 -17.08 -5.61
CA GLN A 193 0.78 -16.80 -5.98
C GLN A 193 1.15 -17.40 -7.35
N ARG A 194 0.73 -18.64 -7.62
CA ARG A 194 0.94 -19.28 -8.93
C ARG A 194 0.22 -18.52 -10.04
N SER A 195 -1.04 -18.14 -9.83
CA SER A 195 -1.81 -17.33 -10.77
C SER A 195 -1.15 -15.98 -11.04
N LYS A 196 -0.63 -15.32 -10.02
CA LYS A 196 0.10 -14.04 -10.17
C LYS A 196 1.33 -14.21 -11.06
N ILE A 197 2.14 -15.24 -10.81
CA ILE A 197 3.32 -15.54 -11.63
C ILE A 197 2.92 -15.83 -13.09
N ALA A 198 1.81 -16.53 -13.31
CA ALA A 198 1.32 -16.81 -14.66
C ALA A 198 0.92 -15.52 -15.39
N LEU A 199 0.17 -14.63 -14.75
CA LEU A 199 -0.24 -13.34 -15.32
C LEU A 199 0.96 -12.43 -15.60
N ASP A 200 1.96 -12.40 -14.71
CA ASP A 200 3.18 -11.62 -14.94
C ASP A 200 3.97 -12.14 -16.16
N ARG A 201 4.07 -13.46 -16.33
CA ARG A 201 4.70 -14.07 -17.51
C ARG A 201 3.93 -13.75 -18.79
N GLU A 202 2.61 -13.81 -18.75
CA GLU A 202 1.76 -13.44 -19.88
C GLU A 202 1.94 -11.97 -20.27
N ARG A 203 1.94 -11.06 -19.29
CA ARG A 203 2.18 -9.62 -19.51
C ARG A 203 3.51 -9.37 -20.22
N ILE A 204 4.59 -9.98 -19.72
CA ILE A 204 5.93 -9.86 -20.33
C ILE A 204 5.92 -10.43 -21.75
N GLY A 205 5.24 -11.56 -21.97
CA GLY A 205 5.09 -12.16 -23.29
C GLY A 205 4.31 -11.27 -24.28
N ALA A 206 3.25 -10.61 -23.81
CA ALA A 206 2.46 -9.68 -24.62
C ALA A 206 3.29 -8.43 -24.99
N GLU A 207 3.99 -7.85 -24.03
CA GLU A 207 4.87 -6.69 -24.26
C GLU A 207 5.98 -7.02 -25.27
N ARG A 208 6.59 -8.20 -25.17
CA ARG A 208 7.59 -8.67 -26.14
C ARG A 208 6.99 -8.77 -27.55
N LYS A 209 5.82 -9.39 -27.69
CA LYS A 209 5.13 -9.51 -28.99
C LYS A 209 4.77 -8.15 -29.58
N GLU A 210 4.36 -7.21 -28.76
CA GLU A 210 4.07 -5.85 -29.20
C GLU A 210 5.32 -5.15 -29.74
N ARG A 211 6.45 -5.24 -29.01
CA ARG A 211 7.73 -4.69 -29.47
C ARG A 211 8.19 -5.32 -30.77
N GLU A 212 8.09 -6.64 -30.92
CA GLU A 212 8.44 -7.35 -32.15
C GLU A 212 7.55 -6.88 -33.32
N ARG A 213 6.23 -6.76 -33.13
CA ARG A 213 5.31 -6.23 -34.15
C ARG A 213 5.64 -4.79 -34.54
N ARG A 214 5.96 -3.93 -33.57
CA ARG A 214 6.33 -2.53 -33.83
C ARG A 214 7.62 -2.46 -34.65
N PHE A 215 8.64 -3.23 -34.28
CA PHE A 215 9.89 -3.31 -35.02
C PHE A 215 9.68 -3.82 -36.45
N GLU A 216 8.82 -4.83 -36.63
CA GLU A 216 8.51 -5.38 -37.94
C GLU A 216 7.80 -4.36 -38.85
N LEU A 217 6.82 -3.61 -38.33
CA LEU A 217 6.18 -2.52 -39.08
C LEU A 217 7.18 -1.40 -39.43
N GLU A 218 8.01 -0.97 -38.49
CA GLU A 218 9.04 0.05 -38.74
C GLU A 218 10.08 -0.42 -39.77
N SER A 219 10.44 -1.70 -39.74
CA SER A 219 11.33 -2.31 -40.74
C SER A 219 10.68 -2.32 -42.13
N GLN A 220 9.38 -2.63 -42.22
CA GLN A 220 8.63 -2.58 -43.48
C GLN A 220 8.54 -1.15 -44.01
N GLU A 221 8.23 -0.17 -43.17
CA GLU A 221 8.20 1.25 -43.55
C GLU A 221 9.55 1.72 -44.08
N ARG A 222 10.64 1.40 -43.38
CA ARG A 222 12.01 1.70 -43.83
C ARG A 222 12.33 1.06 -45.17
N GLN A 223 11.92 -0.19 -45.38
CA GLN A 223 12.13 -0.90 -46.64
C GLN A 223 11.43 -0.21 -47.80
N VAL A 224 10.15 0.16 -47.63
CA VAL A 224 9.38 0.91 -48.65
C VAL A 224 10.05 2.24 -48.98
N ILE A 225 10.52 2.99 -47.97
CA ILE A 225 11.23 4.26 -48.19
C ILE A 225 12.50 4.03 -49.02
N LEU A 226 13.30 3.02 -48.67
CA LEU A 226 14.53 2.70 -49.41
C LEU A 226 14.24 2.31 -50.86
N ASP A 227 13.18 1.55 -51.11
CA ASP A 227 12.82 1.13 -52.46
C ASP A 227 12.32 2.31 -53.32
N LEU A 228 11.54 3.23 -52.73
CA LEU A 228 11.16 4.49 -53.39
C LEU A 228 12.37 5.36 -53.72
N LEU A 229 13.34 5.47 -52.81
CA LEU A 229 14.56 6.23 -53.04
C LEU A 229 15.41 5.61 -54.16
N LYS A 230 15.58 4.28 -54.17
CA LYS A 230 16.27 3.56 -55.26
C LYS A 230 15.59 3.79 -56.60
N GLU A 231 14.26 3.69 -56.66
CA GLU A 231 13.52 3.91 -57.89
C GLU A 231 13.75 5.34 -58.43
N LYS A 232 13.74 6.34 -57.55
CA LYS A 232 13.97 7.74 -57.92
C LYS A 232 15.39 7.99 -58.43
N VAL A 233 16.41 7.40 -57.79
CA VAL A 233 17.80 7.48 -58.25
C VAL A 233 17.96 6.82 -59.62
N LEU A 234 17.46 5.60 -59.80
CA LEU A 234 17.51 4.87 -61.07
C LEU A 234 16.71 5.53 -62.21
N LYS A 235 15.66 6.29 -61.88
CA LYS A 235 14.93 7.12 -62.87
C LYS A 235 15.72 8.37 -63.24
N ASN A 236 16.39 9.01 -62.28
CA ASN A 236 17.23 10.18 -62.55
C ASN A 236 18.45 9.85 -63.40
N GLU A 237 19.09 8.70 -63.18
CA GLU A 237 20.19 8.21 -64.02
C GLU A 237 19.73 7.98 -65.47
N ARG A 238 18.58 7.33 -65.67
CA ARG A 238 17.99 7.12 -67.02
C ARG A 238 17.51 8.39 -67.72
N ASN A 239 17.23 9.45 -66.98
CA ASN A 239 16.84 10.75 -67.55
C ASN A 239 18.04 11.68 -67.79
N SER A 240 19.25 11.27 -67.40
CA SER A 240 20.50 12.04 -67.54
C SER A 240 21.38 11.53 -68.69
N ASP A 241 21.01 10.42 -69.33
CA ASP A 241 21.53 9.92 -70.61
C ASP A 241 20.63 10.37 -71.78
#